data_AF-A0A940GSF0-F1
#
_entry.id   AF-A0A940GSF0-F1
#
_cell.length_a   1.000
_cell.length_b   1.000
_cell.length_c   1.000
_cell.angle_alpha   90.00
_cell.angle_beta   90.00
_cell.angle_gamma   90.00
#
_symmetry.space_group_name_H-M   'P 1'
#
loop_
_entity.id
_entity.type
_entity.pdbx_description
1 polymer ?
#
loop_
_entity_poly.entity_id
_entity_poly.type
_entity_poly.pdbx_seq_one_letter_code
_entity_poly.pdbx_strand_id
1 'polypeptide(L)'
;MDETMDTVERITRRRARVATAMGVLFVATQLAHLHGQAPLRAVDYVGIAGWAVWALVLVAFVLFGGGLLRGPAVRGMLNDESTEANRRTALVAGFWAMLTAAATLFVSSFYEELGGRDTLHILITVGVGFALIRFGQLEARALKE
;
A
#
# COMPACT_ATOMS: atom_id res chain seq x y z
N MET A 1 4.59 27.38 19.97
CA MET A 1 3.44 26.92 19.16
C MET A 1 3.88 26.64 17.72
N ASP A 2 4.70 27.52 17.13
CA ASP A 2 5.32 27.32 15.80
C ASP A 2 6.12 26.00 15.67
N GLU A 3 7.03 25.71 16.60
CA GLU A 3 7.95 24.57 16.45
C GLU A 3 7.23 23.19 16.45
N THR A 4 6.12 23.08 17.17
CA THR A 4 5.28 21.87 17.18
C THR A 4 4.53 21.72 15.85
N MET A 5 4.03 22.82 15.31
CA MET A 5 3.33 22.86 14.01
C MET A 5 4.27 22.44 12.87
N ASP A 6 5.47 23.03 12.82
CA ASP A 6 6.52 22.70 11.84
C ASP A 6 6.95 21.23 11.91
N THR A 7 6.96 20.66 13.11
CA THR A 7 7.33 19.26 13.31
C THR A 7 6.22 18.32 12.82
N VAL A 8 4.96 18.65 13.09
CA VAL A 8 3.80 17.89 12.57
C VAL A 8 3.76 17.97 11.05
N GLU A 9 3.95 19.14 10.45
CA GLU A 9 3.94 19.31 8.99
C GLU A 9 5.04 18.49 8.31
N ARG A 10 6.28 18.53 8.83
CA ARG A 10 7.40 17.72 8.31
C ARG A 10 7.09 16.22 8.38
N ILE A 11 6.45 15.79 9.46
CA ILE A 11 6.05 14.39 9.64
C ILE A 11 4.99 13.99 8.62
N THR A 12 3.95 14.79 8.45
CA THR A 12 2.86 14.54 7.49
C THR A 12 3.40 14.52 6.06
N ARG A 13 4.28 15.46 5.70
CA ARG A 13 4.94 15.52 4.39
C ARG A 13 5.80 14.29 4.11
N ARG A 14 6.56 13.84 5.11
CA ARG A 14 7.37 12.61 5.00
C ARG A 14 6.47 11.39 4.85
N ARG A 15 5.39 11.29 5.64
CA ARG A 15 4.39 10.21 5.56
C ARG A 15 3.79 10.11 4.16
N ALA A 16 3.34 11.23 3.60
CA ALA A 16 2.75 11.29 2.27
C ALA A 16 3.70 10.79 1.17
N ARG A 17 4.96 11.23 1.21
CA ARG A 17 6.00 10.82 0.26
C ARG A 17 6.37 9.34 0.41
N VAL A 18 6.56 8.88 1.64
CA VAL A 18 6.90 7.47 1.93
C VAL A 18 5.77 6.55 1.49
N ALA A 19 4.50 6.89 1.79
CA ALA A 19 3.35 6.11 1.36
C ALA A 19 3.31 5.95 -0.17
N THR A 20 3.46 7.06 -0.89
CA THR A 20 3.44 7.07 -2.35
C THR A 20 4.62 6.27 -2.93
N ALA A 21 5.83 6.52 -2.44
CA ALA A 21 7.04 5.83 -2.90
C ALA A 21 6.98 4.32 -2.64
N MET A 22 6.53 3.90 -1.45
CA MET A 22 6.38 2.48 -1.11
C MET A 22 5.29 1.82 -1.95
N GLY A 23 4.17 2.50 -2.20
CA GLY A 23 3.12 1.98 -3.08
C GLY A 23 3.60 1.79 -4.52
N VAL A 24 4.32 2.77 -5.07
CA VAL A 24 4.92 2.65 -6.42
C VAL A 24 5.96 1.53 -6.47
N LEU A 25 6.85 1.46 -5.49
CA LEU A 25 7.87 0.40 -5.42
C LEU A 25 7.24 -0.98 -5.31
N PHE A 26 6.20 -1.13 -4.49
CA PHE A 26 5.47 -2.39 -4.31
C PHE A 26 4.76 -2.83 -5.60
N VAL A 27 4.19 -1.89 -6.36
CA VAL A 27 3.64 -2.21 -7.69
C VAL A 27 4.74 -2.55 -8.68
N ALA A 28 5.88 -1.86 -8.65
CA ALA A 28 7.01 -2.12 -9.53
C ALA A 28 7.62 -3.52 -9.32
N THR A 29 7.59 -4.07 -8.09
CA THR A 29 8.08 -5.42 -7.83
C THR A 29 7.23 -6.50 -8.50
N GLN A 30 5.98 -6.20 -8.88
CA GLN A 30 5.14 -7.10 -9.68
C GLN A 30 5.78 -7.43 -11.04
N LEU A 31 6.45 -6.46 -11.67
CA LEU A 31 7.10 -6.66 -12.98
C LEU A 31 8.25 -7.67 -12.90
N ALA A 32 8.94 -7.73 -11.76
CA ALA A 32 10.01 -8.70 -11.53
C ALA A 32 9.47 -10.12 -11.35
N HIS A 33 8.21 -10.28 -10.92
CA HIS A 33 7.59 -11.58 -10.66
C HIS A 33 6.96 -12.23 -11.91
N LEU A 34 6.81 -11.49 -13.02
CA LEU A 34 6.25 -12.02 -14.27
C LEU A 34 7.21 -12.96 -15.02
N HIS A 35 8.46 -13.10 -14.57
CA HIS A 35 9.48 -13.91 -15.24
C HIS A 35 9.86 -15.15 -14.39
N GLY A 36 9.32 -16.32 -14.74
CA GLY A 36 9.96 -17.61 -14.42
C GLY A 36 9.10 -18.60 -13.64
N GLN A 37 8.48 -19.54 -14.35
CA GLN A 37 7.97 -20.80 -13.79
C GLN A 37 9.13 -21.79 -13.59
N ALA A 38 10.03 -21.51 -12.66
CA ALA A 38 11.03 -22.49 -12.21
C ALA A 38 10.45 -23.37 -11.08
N PRO A 39 10.87 -24.64 -10.95
CA PRO A 39 10.43 -25.49 -9.84
C PRO A 39 10.84 -24.87 -8.50
N LEU A 40 9.91 -24.89 -7.54
CA LEU A 40 10.06 -24.25 -6.22
C LEU A 40 11.29 -24.75 -5.47
N ARG A 41 12.27 -23.87 -5.27
CA ARG A 41 13.43 -24.08 -4.40
C ARG A 41 13.13 -23.56 -3.00
N ALA A 42 13.84 -24.03 -1.98
CA ALA A 42 13.71 -23.53 -0.61
C ALA A 42 13.84 -21.99 -0.50
N VAL A 43 14.66 -21.40 -1.37
CA VAL A 43 14.86 -19.94 -1.49
C VAL A 43 13.59 -19.21 -1.93
N ASP A 44 12.74 -19.83 -2.75
CA ASP A 44 11.52 -19.22 -3.26
C ASP A 44 10.45 -19.07 -2.16
N TYR A 45 10.41 -20.02 -1.21
CA TYR A 45 9.53 -19.92 -0.05
C TYR A 45 9.89 -18.74 0.86
N VAL A 46 11.19 -18.47 1.03
CA VAL A 46 11.68 -17.30 1.77
C VAL A 46 11.28 -16.01 1.06
N GLY A 47 11.38 -15.99 -0.28
CA GLY A 47 10.92 -14.86 -1.09
C GLY A 47 9.43 -14.57 -0.94
N ILE A 48 8.59 -15.61 -1.02
CA ILE A 48 7.13 -15.49 -0.87
C ILE A 48 6.77 -15.01 0.55
N ALA A 49 7.36 -15.60 1.58
CA ALA A 49 7.12 -15.21 2.97
C ALA A 49 7.56 -13.76 3.23
N GLY A 50 8.74 -13.37 2.72
CA GLY A 50 9.24 -12.00 2.81
C GLY A 50 8.32 -10.99 2.14
N TRP A 51 7.83 -11.30 0.93
CA TRP A 51 6.86 -10.45 0.25
C TRP A 51 5.53 -10.36 1.00
N ALA A 52 5.01 -11.47 1.52
CA ALA A 52 3.76 -11.49 2.28
C ALA A 52 3.87 -10.64 3.56
N VAL A 53 4.98 -10.78 4.30
CA VAL A 53 5.28 -9.93 5.46
C VAL A 53 5.35 -8.45 5.05
N TRP A 54 6.01 -8.14 3.94
CA TRP A 54 6.08 -6.78 3.44
C TRP A 54 4.70 -6.21 3.10
N ALA A 55 3.86 -6.98 2.40
CA ALA A 55 2.47 -6.60 2.10
C ALA A 55 1.67 -6.33 3.38
N LEU A 56 1.80 -7.17 4.41
CA LEU A 56 1.14 -6.97 5.70
C LEU A 56 1.63 -5.70 6.41
N VAL A 57 2.93 -5.41 6.37
CA VAL A 57 3.49 -4.17 6.92
C VAL A 57 2.93 -2.95 6.20
N LEU A 58 2.76 -3.02 4.88
CA LEU A 58 2.19 -1.95 4.06
C LEU A 58 0.69 -1.73 4.36
N VAL A 59 -0.08 -2.81 4.52
CA VAL A 59 -1.48 -2.74 4.94
C VAL A 59 -1.58 -2.11 6.33
N ALA A 60 -0.77 -2.57 7.29
CA ALA A 60 -0.71 -1.98 8.62
C ALA A 60 -0.35 -0.48 8.56
N PHE A 61 0.60 -0.09 7.70
CA PHE A 61 0.95 1.31 7.52
C PHE A 61 -0.25 2.17 7.11
N VAL A 62 -1.08 1.70 6.16
CA VAL A 62 -2.30 2.41 5.73
C VAL A 62 -3.35 2.42 6.85
N LEU A 63 -3.63 1.27 7.47
CA LEU A 63 -4.65 1.14 8.52
C LEU A 63 -4.35 2.02 9.73
N PHE A 64 -3.09 2.12 10.12
CA PHE A 64 -2.66 2.89 11.29
C PHE A 64 -2.13 4.28 10.94
N GLY A 65 -2.20 4.71 9.67
CA GLY A 65 -1.77 6.04 9.22
C GLY A 65 -0.30 6.36 9.51
N GLY A 66 0.56 5.33 9.60
CA GLY A 66 1.97 5.48 9.99
C GLY A 66 2.19 6.00 11.43
N GLY A 67 1.18 5.94 12.29
CA GLY A 67 1.22 6.43 13.68
C GLY A 67 1.61 5.41 14.74
N LEU A 68 1.79 4.13 14.37
CA LEU A 68 1.97 3.04 15.34
C LEU A 68 3.25 3.17 16.19
N LEU A 69 4.31 3.74 15.63
CA LEU A 69 5.61 3.91 16.29
C LEU A 69 5.75 5.26 17.02
N ARG A 70 4.67 6.06 17.13
CA ARG A 70 4.70 7.39 17.74
C ARG A 70 3.94 7.42 19.06
N GLY A 71 4.42 8.26 19.99
CA GLY A 71 3.78 8.46 21.29
C GLY A 71 2.33 8.95 21.17
N PRO A 72 1.47 8.68 22.17
CA PRO A 72 0.03 8.91 22.11
C PRO A 72 -0.36 10.38 21.82
N ALA A 73 0.41 11.35 22.34
CA ALA A 73 0.18 12.78 22.10
C ALA A 73 0.37 13.16 20.62
N VAL A 74 1.47 12.72 20.00
CA VAL A 74 1.77 12.99 18.59
C VAL A 74 0.84 12.20 17.67
N ARG A 75 0.42 11.01 18.08
CA ARG A 75 -0.55 10.18 17.35
C ARG A 75 -1.94 10.81 17.32
N GLY A 76 -2.38 11.44 18.41
CA GLY A 76 -3.66 12.17 18.46
C GLY A 76 -3.68 13.37 17.52
N MET A 77 -2.56 14.10 17.41
CA MET A 77 -2.44 15.22 16.48
C MET A 77 -2.32 14.80 15.01
N LEU A 78 -1.75 13.62 14.73
CA LEU A 78 -1.55 13.08 13.37
C LEU A 78 -2.74 12.31 12.80
N ASN A 79 -3.70 11.92 13.66
CA ASN A 79 -4.93 11.23 13.28
C ASN A 79 -6.10 12.18 13.54
N ASP A 80 -6.09 13.30 12.84
CA ASP A 80 -7.22 14.20 12.75
C ASP A 80 -8.32 13.61 11.83
N GLU A 81 -9.47 14.27 11.81
CA GLU A 81 -10.61 13.85 10.96
C GLU A 81 -10.22 13.81 9.47
N SER A 82 -9.29 14.68 9.04
CA SER A 82 -8.79 14.71 7.66
C SER A 82 -8.00 13.46 7.29
N THR A 83 -7.06 13.03 8.15
CA THR A 83 -6.27 11.80 7.94
C THR A 83 -7.17 10.57 7.93
N GLU A 84 -8.20 10.53 8.79
CA GLU A 84 -9.19 9.45 8.81
C GLU A 84 -10.01 9.39 7.50
N ALA A 85 -10.50 10.53 7.02
CA ALA A 85 -11.21 10.63 5.75
C ALA A 85 -10.31 10.21 4.56
N ASN A 86 -9.05 10.64 4.56
CA ASN A 86 -8.05 10.25 3.55
C ASN A 86 -7.82 8.74 3.55
N ARG A 87 -7.64 8.14 4.74
CA ARG A 87 -7.47 6.68 4.90
C ARG A 87 -8.68 5.92 4.37
N ARG A 88 -9.90 6.32 4.72
CA ARG A 88 -11.13 5.66 4.22
C ARG A 88 -11.22 5.74 2.70
N THR A 89 -10.95 6.91 2.12
CA THR A 89 -10.96 7.11 0.68
C THR A 89 -9.90 6.27 -0.03
N ALA A 90 -8.71 6.16 0.56
CA ALA A 90 -7.63 5.34 0.04
C ALA A 90 -7.97 3.84 0.05
N LEU A 91 -8.57 3.34 1.14
CA LEU A 91 -9.01 1.94 1.24
C LEU A 91 -10.09 1.62 0.20
N VAL A 92 -11.05 2.53 0.00
CA VAL A 92 -12.08 2.39 -1.04
C VAL A 92 -11.46 2.36 -2.43
N ALA A 93 -10.48 3.22 -2.72
CA ALA A 93 -9.77 3.21 -3.99
C ALA A 93 -9.00 1.89 -4.21
N GLY A 94 -8.32 1.38 -3.18
CA GLY A 94 -7.63 0.09 -3.24
C GLY A 94 -8.58 -1.08 -3.45
N PHE A 95 -9.74 -1.07 -2.79
CA PHE A 95 -10.80 -2.07 -2.99
C PHE A 95 -11.30 -2.08 -4.44
N TRP A 96 -11.62 -0.92 -5.01
CA TRP A 96 -12.06 -0.84 -6.40
C TRP A 96 -10.98 -1.25 -7.40
N ALA A 97 -9.72 -0.90 -7.14
CA ALA A 97 -8.59 -1.34 -7.96
C ALA A 97 -8.43 -2.86 -7.91
N MET A 98 -8.51 -3.46 -6.72
CA MET A 98 -8.46 -4.92 -6.53
C MET A 98 -9.63 -5.63 -7.23
N LEU A 99 -10.85 -5.09 -7.10
CA LEU A 99 -12.04 -5.65 -7.75
C LEU A 99 -11.91 -5.61 -9.28
N THR A 100 -11.40 -4.50 -9.82
CA THR A 100 -11.13 -4.37 -11.26
C THR A 100 -10.08 -5.39 -11.71
N ALA A 101 -8.99 -5.55 -10.94
CA ALA A 101 -7.98 -6.57 -11.23
C ALA A 101 -8.55 -7.99 -11.16
N ALA A 102 -9.41 -8.29 -10.18
CA ALA A 102 -10.07 -9.58 -10.06
C ALA A 102 -10.96 -9.88 -11.29
N ALA A 103 -11.73 -8.89 -11.74
CA ALA A 103 -12.54 -9.02 -12.94
C ALA A 103 -11.67 -9.26 -14.18
N THR A 104 -10.57 -8.53 -14.34
CA THR A 104 -9.62 -8.72 -15.44
C THR A 104 -9.00 -10.11 -15.41
N LEU A 105 -8.51 -10.57 -14.24
CA LEU A 105 -7.90 -11.90 -14.10
C LEU A 105 -8.91 -13.02 -14.37
N PHE A 106 -10.17 -12.86 -13.95
CA PHE A 106 -11.24 -13.80 -14.24
C PHE A 106 -11.54 -13.88 -15.75
N VAL A 107 -11.57 -12.75 -16.46
CA VAL A 107 -11.72 -12.76 -17.92
C VAL A 107 -10.49 -13.39 -18.58
N SER A 108 -9.28 -13.10 -18.10
CA SER A 108 -8.03 -13.68 -18.59
C SER A 108 -7.95 -15.19 -18.39
N SER A 109 -8.56 -15.73 -17.34
CA SER A 109 -8.52 -17.18 -17.05
C SER A 109 -9.25 -18.03 -18.09
N PHE A 110 -10.05 -17.43 -18.98
CA PHE A 110 -10.65 -18.15 -20.12
C PHE A 110 -9.68 -18.38 -21.27
N TYR A 111 -8.55 -17.65 -21.30
CA TYR A 111 -7.56 -17.71 -22.37
C TYR A 111 -6.30 -18.46 -21.94
N GLU A 112 -5.90 -18.34 -20.67
CA GLU A 112 -4.69 -18.95 -20.12
C GLU A 112 -4.94 -19.50 -18.70
N GLU A 113 -4.28 -20.62 -18.36
CA GLU A 113 -4.25 -21.12 -16.99
C GLU A 113 -3.40 -20.20 -16.11
N LEU A 114 -4.07 -19.36 -15.34
CA LEU A 114 -3.40 -18.50 -14.37
C LEU A 114 -3.06 -19.29 -13.10
N GLY A 115 -1.78 -19.25 -12.70
CA GLY A 115 -1.36 -19.80 -11.43
C GLY A 115 -2.11 -19.13 -10.27
N GLY A 116 -2.64 -19.94 -9.34
CA GLY A 116 -3.36 -19.40 -8.18
C GLY A 116 -2.50 -18.46 -7.33
N ARG A 117 -1.20 -18.75 -7.22
CA ARG A 117 -0.24 -17.87 -6.54
C ARG A 117 -0.08 -16.53 -7.25
N ASP A 118 0.08 -16.54 -8.57
CA ASP A 118 0.32 -15.34 -9.35
C ASP A 118 -0.91 -14.43 -9.32
N THR A 119 -2.09 -15.04 -9.41
CA THR A 119 -3.39 -14.36 -9.25
C THR A 119 -3.49 -13.64 -7.90
N LEU A 120 -3.17 -14.34 -6.79
CA LEU A 120 -3.19 -13.75 -5.45
C LEU A 120 -2.15 -12.63 -5.29
N HIS A 121 -0.96 -12.83 -5.84
CA HIS A 121 0.12 -11.85 -5.78
C HIS A 121 -0.26 -10.56 -6.52
N ILE A 122 -0.87 -10.67 -7.70
CA ILE A 122 -1.40 -9.53 -8.46
C ILE A 122 -2.49 -8.81 -7.67
N LEU A 123 -3.48 -9.54 -7.15
CA LEU A 123 -4.61 -8.94 -6.42
C LEU A 123 -4.15 -8.13 -5.21
N ILE A 124 -3.30 -8.72 -4.37
CA ILE A 124 -2.77 -8.06 -3.19
C ILE A 124 -1.92 -6.84 -3.60
N THR A 125 -1.07 -6.99 -4.61
CA THR A 125 -0.22 -5.89 -5.10
C THR A 125 -1.04 -4.71 -5.61
N VAL A 126 -2.05 -4.97 -6.45
CA VAL A 126 -2.91 -3.92 -6.98
C VAL A 126 -3.68 -3.22 -5.86
N GLY A 127 -4.33 -3.98 -4.97
CA GLY A 127 -5.15 -3.39 -3.92
C GLY A 127 -4.34 -2.56 -2.92
N VAL A 128 -3.26 -3.13 -2.38
CA VAL A 128 -2.40 -2.47 -1.38
C VAL A 128 -1.62 -1.32 -2.01
N GLY A 129 -1.08 -1.52 -3.22
CA GLY A 129 -0.33 -0.51 -3.96
C GLY A 129 -1.18 0.72 -4.26
N PHE A 130 -2.39 0.53 -4.82
CA PHE A 130 -3.30 1.65 -5.09
C PHE A 130 -3.75 2.37 -3.83
N ALA A 131 -4.07 1.63 -2.75
CA ALA A 131 -4.44 2.25 -1.48
C ALA A 131 -3.31 3.14 -0.95
N LEU A 132 -2.06 2.67 -0.96
CA LEU A 132 -0.90 3.44 -0.51
C LEU A 132 -0.65 4.70 -1.33
N ILE A 133 -0.67 4.56 -2.66
CA ILE A 133 -0.47 5.68 -3.58
C ILE A 133 -1.57 6.72 -3.37
N ARG A 134 -2.82 6.29 -3.28
CA ARG A 134 -3.95 7.20 -3.08
C ARG A 134 -3.87 7.90 -1.73
N PHE A 135 -3.55 7.16 -0.66
CA PHE A 135 -3.36 7.74 0.67
C PHE A 135 -2.27 8.82 0.65
N GLY A 136 -1.09 8.51 0.10
CA GLY A 136 0.01 9.46 0.02
C GLY A 136 -0.30 10.70 -0.82
N GLN A 137 -1.07 10.56 -1.91
CA GLN A 137 -1.53 11.68 -2.72
C GLN A 137 -2.52 12.59 -1.98
N LEU A 138 -3.47 12.01 -1.23
CA LEU A 138 -4.45 12.77 -0.47
C LEU A 138 -3.78 13.56 0.67
N GLU A 139 -2.87 12.90 1.40
CA GLU A 139 -2.06 13.54 2.43
C GLU A 139 -1.18 14.68 1.87
N ALA A 140 -0.59 14.48 0.67
CA ALA A 140 0.20 15.52 0.02
C ALA A 140 -0.64 16.69 -0.49
N ARG A 141 -1.94 16.48 -0.76
CA ARG A 141 -2.87 17.55 -1.16
C ARG A 141 -3.35 18.36 0.03
N ALA A 142 -3.67 17.69 1.15
CA ALA A 142 -4.07 18.34 2.38
C ALA A 142 -3.00 19.30 2.94
N LEU A 143 -1.71 19.09 2.61
CA LEU A 143 -0.62 20.00 2.96
C LEU A 143 -0.48 21.25 2.07
N LYS A 144 -1.24 21.34 0.98
CA LYS A 144 -1.19 22.47 0.03
C LYS A 144 -2.38 23.43 0.19
N GLU A 145 -3.43 22.97 0.86
CA GLU A 145 -4.62 23.75 1.22
C GLU A 145 -4.38 24.45 2.56
#